data_AF-A0A948QWR3-F1
#
_entry.id   AF-A0A948QWR3-F1
#
_cell.length_a   1.000
_cell.length_b   1.000
_cell.length_c   1.000
_cell.angle_alpha   90.00
_cell.angle_beta   90.00
_cell.angle_gamma   90.00
#
_symmetry.space_group_name_H-M   'P 1'
#
loop_
_entity.id
_entity.type
_entity.pdbx_description
1 polymer ?
#
loop_
_entity_poly.entity_id
_entity_poly.type
_entity_poly.pdbx_seq_one_letter_code
_entity_poly.pdbx_strand_id
1 'polypeptide(L)'
;MENRLLKKENTLLRLLFSNFFLILLGVIIILIKNKALPERVPLFYSRPWGEEQLAPSQYLFLIPSISFILFTVNFQLTSLFIKKNERFMAFLSNSFALLFTSLGFITLLRIIFLIT
;
A
#
# COMPACT_ATOMS: atom_id res chain seq x y z
N MET A 1 2.55 18.24 -29.80
CA MET A 1 3.10 16.96 -29.28
C MET A 1 3.51 17.09 -27.81
N GLU A 2 4.11 18.21 -27.42
CA GLU A 2 4.55 18.57 -26.06
C GLU A 2 3.48 18.45 -24.96
N ASN A 3 2.26 18.95 -25.18
CA ASN A 3 1.15 18.84 -24.21
C ASN A 3 0.80 17.38 -23.82
N ARG A 4 1.03 16.40 -24.70
CA ARG A 4 0.77 14.99 -24.39
C ARG A 4 1.85 14.39 -23.48
N LEU A 5 3.09 14.84 -23.60
CA LEU A 5 4.21 14.36 -22.79
C LEU A 5 4.08 14.88 -21.35
N LEU A 6 3.80 16.18 -21.19
CA LEU A 6 3.57 16.83 -19.88
C LEU A 6 2.39 16.19 -19.12
N LYS A 7 1.28 15.91 -19.82
CA LYS A 7 0.11 15.24 -19.21
C LYS A 7 0.45 13.84 -18.68
N LYS A 8 1.33 13.10 -19.38
CA LYS A 8 1.72 11.74 -18.99
C LYS A 8 2.62 11.74 -17.75
N GLU A 9 3.55 12.69 -17.66
CA GLU A 9 4.41 12.90 -16.48
C GLU A 9 3.59 13.29 -15.25
N ASN A 10 2.65 14.23 -15.39
CA ASN A 10 1.71 14.58 -14.32
C ASN A 10 0.83 13.40 -13.87
N THR A 11 0.61 12.41 -14.73
CA THR A 11 -0.18 11.22 -14.38
C THR A 11 0.64 10.22 -13.57
N LEU A 12 1.91 10.01 -13.92
CA LEU A 12 2.83 9.17 -13.14
C LEU A 12 3.07 9.73 -11.74
N LEU A 13 3.30 11.04 -11.63
CA LEU A 13 3.48 11.71 -10.34
C LEU A 13 2.22 11.57 -9.45
N ARG A 14 1.03 11.71 -10.03
CA ARG A 14 -0.23 11.49 -9.32
C ARG A 14 -0.36 10.07 -8.80
N LEU A 15 -0.02 9.05 -9.59
CA LEU A 15 -0.06 7.65 -9.14
C LEU A 15 0.90 7.39 -7.98
N LEU A 16 2.13 7.90 -8.06
CA LEU A 16 3.12 7.78 -6.98
C LEU A 16 2.63 8.48 -5.71
N PHE A 17 2.12 9.71 -5.84
CA PHE A 17 1.60 10.48 -4.71
C PHE A 17 0.40 9.79 -4.06
N SER A 18 -0.57 9.33 -4.85
CA SER A 18 -1.73 8.58 -4.34
C SER A 18 -1.32 7.30 -3.61
N ASN A 19 -0.34 6.58 -4.14
CA ASN A 19 0.17 5.36 -3.51
C ASN A 19 0.82 5.68 -2.15
N PHE A 20 1.75 6.65 -2.13
CA PHE A 20 2.40 7.10 -0.89
C PHE A 20 1.39 7.62 0.13
N PHE A 21 0.40 8.39 -0.31
CA PHE A 21 -0.68 8.91 0.54
C PHE A 21 -1.49 7.78 1.19
N LEU A 22 -1.84 6.72 0.46
CA LEU A 22 -2.55 5.56 1.02
C LEU A 22 -1.73 4.82 2.08
N ILE A 23 -0.41 4.67 1.86
CA ILE A 23 0.49 4.06 2.85
C ILE A 23 0.50 4.89 4.14
N LEU A 24 0.68 6.21 4.00
CA LEU A 24 0.68 7.13 5.13
C LEU A 24 -0.67 7.10 5.88
N LEU A 25 -1.77 7.10 5.15
CA LEU A 25 -3.11 6.99 5.73
C LEU A 25 -3.28 5.68 6.51
N GLY A 26 -2.77 4.56 5.98
CA GLY A 26 -2.77 3.28 6.70
C GLY A 26 -2.02 3.34 8.02
N VAL A 27 -0.82 3.94 8.04
CA VAL A 27 -0.03 4.15 9.27
C VAL A 27 -0.79 5.04 10.26
N ILE A 28 -1.35 6.16 9.80
CA ILE A 28 -2.12 7.09 10.63
C ILE A 28 -3.32 6.38 11.27
N ILE A 29 -4.06 5.57 10.52
CA ILE A 29 -5.21 4.84 11.04
C ILE A 29 -4.81 3.86 12.15
N ILE A 30 -3.71 3.12 11.99
CA ILE A 30 -3.21 2.23 13.05
C ILE A 30 -2.88 3.04 14.30
N LEU A 31 -2.18 4.16 14.16
CA LEU A 31 -1.81 5.02 15.29
C LEU A 31 -3.02 5.61 16.02
N ILE A 32 -4.04 6.07 15.28
CA ILE A 32 -5.30 6.58 15.86
C ILE A 32 -6.04 5.48 16.61
N LYS A 33 -6.08 4.26 16.06
CA LYS A 33 -6.83 3.14 16.63
C LYS A 33 -6.05 2.35 17.68
N ASN A 34 -4.76 2.62 17.86
CA ASN A 34 -3.86 1.83 18.72
C ASN A 34 -4.39 1.60 20.15
N LYS A 35 -5.10 2.58 20.74
CA LYS A 35 -5.68 2.43 22.09
C LYS A 35 -6.94 1.56 22.15
N ALA A 36 -7.65 1.44 21.03
CA ALA A 36 -8.88 0.65 20.92
C ALA A 36 -8.62 -0.78 20.40
N LEU A 37 -7.43 -1.02 19.84
CA LEU A 37 -7.04 -2.36 19.37
C LEU A 37 -6.81 -3.28 20.57
N PRO A 38 -7.35 -4.52 20.55
CA PRO A 38 -6.98 -5.54 21.51
C PRO A 38 -5.50 -5.91 21.36
N GLU A 39 -4.93 -6.58 22.37
CA GLU A 39 -3.53 -7.02 22.33
C GLU A 39 -3.24 -7.97 21.15
N ARG A 40 -4.25 -8.75 20.74
CA ARG A 40 -4.18 -9.72 19.64
C ARG A 40 -5.26 -9.47 18.60
N VAL A 41 -4.88 -9.52 17.33
CA VAL A 41 -5.75 -9.27 16.18
C VAL A 41 -5.64 -10.40 15.14
N PRO A 42 -6.72 -10.73 14.42
CA PRO A 42 -6.68 -11.73 13.37
C PRO A 42 -5.94 -11.20 12.14
N LEU A 43 -4.79 -11.80 11.84
CA LEU A 43 -3.94 -11.43 10.69
C LEU A 43 -3.75 -12.62 9.73
N PHE A 44 -3.70 -13.84 10.25
CA PHE A 44 -3.36 -15.04 9.47
C PHE A 44 -4.60 -15.86 9.11
N TYR A 45 -5.48 -15.28 8.28
CA TYR A 45 -6.74 -15.91 7.86
C TYR A 45 -6.59 -17.24 7.09
N SER A 46 -5.39 -17.60 6.65
CA SER A 46 -5.10 -18.90 6.02
C SER A 46 -4.93 -20.04 7.04
N ARG A 47 -4.89 -19.74 8.35
CA ARG A 47 -4.74 -20.73 9.42
C ARG A 47 -6.11 -21.14 9.99
N PRO A 48 -6.21 -22.32 10.64
CA PRO A 48 -7.39 -22.75 11.37
C PRO A 48 -7.95 -21.67 12.29
N TRP A 49 -9.28 -21.60 12.39
CA TRP A 49 -9.95 -20.60 13.21
C TRP A 49 -9.58 -20.74 14.69
N GLY A 50 -9.46 -19.61 15.40
CA GLY A 50 -9.03 -19.55 16.80
C GLY A 50 -7.66 -18.89 16.98
N GLU A 51 -6.91 -19.33 17.98
CA GLU A 51 -5.64 -18.71 18.40
C GLU A 51 -4.58 -18.67 17.28
N GLU A 52 -4.59 -19.63 16.35
CA GLU A 52 -3.58 -19.69 15.29
C GLU A 52 -3.66 -18.52 14.29
N GLN A 53 -4.83 -17.87 14.17
CA GLN A 53 -5.02 -16.69 13.31
C GLN A 53 -4.53 -15.39 13.95
N LEU A 54 -4.38 -15.39 15.28
CA LEU A 54 -4.10 -14.18 16.06
C LEU A 54 -2.62 -13.82 16.03
N ALA A 55 -2.36 -12.52 15.90
CA ALA A 55 -1.03 -11.92 16.00
C ALA A 55 -1.08 -10.72 16.95
N PRO A 56 0.04 -10.33 17.57
CA PRO A 56 0.10 -9.08 18.33
C PRO A 56 -0.37 -7.90 17.46
N SER A 57 -1.14 -6.96 18.01
CA SER A 57 -1.71 -5.82 17.25
C SER A 57 -0.66 -4.98 16.51
N GLN A 58 0.57 -4.93 17.04
CA GLN A 58 1.73 -4.31 16.40
C GLN A 58 2.04 -4.90 15.01
N TYR A 59 1.67 -6.16 14.75
CA TYR A 59 1.89 -6.80 13.46
C TYR A 59 1.00 -6.22 12.35
N LEU A 60 -0.02 -5.41 12.67
CA LEU A 60 -0.76 -4.65 11.66
C LEU A 60 0.14 -3.69 10.87
N PHE A 61 1.24 -3.21 11.46
CA PHE A 61 2.23 -2.40 10.75
C PHE A 61 2.95 -3.16 9.62
N LEU A 62 2.88 -4.50 9.58
CA LEU A 62 3.42 -5.27 8.45
C LEU A 62 2.76 -4.91 7.13
N ILE A 63 1.45 -4.64 7.13
CA ILE A 63 0.69 -4.30 5.93
C ILE A 63 1.23 -3.01 5.26
N PRO A 64 1.26 -1.83 5.94
CA PRO A 64 1.85 -0.64 5.34
C PRO A 64 3.36 -0.75 5.13
N SER A 65 4.07 -1.55 5.93
CA SER A 65 5.52 -1.77 5.73
C SER A 65 5.81 -2.51 4.42
N ILE A 66 5.06 -3.57 4.12
CA ILE A 66 5.19 -4.31 2.84
C ILE A 66 4.81 -3.39 1.67
N SER A 67 3.73 -2.61 1.78
CA SER A 67 3.35 -1.63 0.77
C SER A 67 4.44 -0.57 0.56
N PHE A 68 5.11 -0.12 1.63
CA PHE A 68 6.21 0.84 1.53
C PHE A 68 7.46 0.26 0.85
N ILE A 69 7.80 -1.00 1.12
CA ILE A 69 8.88 -1.71 0.43
C ILE A 69 8.56 -1.80 -1.07
N LEU A 70 7.34 -2.22 -1.42
CA LEU A 70 6.90 -2.32 -2.82
C LEU A 70 6.87 -0.95 -3.50
N PHE A 71 6.41 0.10 -2.80
CA PHE A 71 6.47 1.48 -3.30
C PHE A 71 7.91 1.89 -3.62
N THR A 72 8.85 1.62 -2.71
CA THR A 72 10.27 1.97 -2.90
C THR A 72 10.88 1.24 -4.09
N VAL A 73 10.64 -0.08 -4.21
CA VAL A 73 11.09 -0.87 -5.36
C VAL A 73 10.47 -0.35 -6.66
N ASN A 74 9.16 -0.08 -6.65
CA ASN A 74 8.45 0.40 -7.82
C ASN A 74 8.88 1.84 -8.22
N PHE A 75 9.26 2.69 -7.26
CA PHE A 75 9.83 4.01 -7.54
C PHE A 75 11.15 3.89 -8.31
N GLN A 76 12.04 2.97 -7.90
CA GLN A 76 13.28 2.70 -8.62
C GLN A 76 13.02 2.12 -10.02
N LEU A 77 12.10 1.17 -10.15
CA LEU A 77 11.70 0.62 -11.46
C LEU A 77 11.14 1.69 -12.39
N THR A 78 10.32 2.59 -11.86
CA THR A 78 9.75 3.72 -12.61
C THR A 78 10.86 4.62 -13.17
N SER A 79 11.87 4.95 -12.35
CA SER A 79 13.04 5.72 -12.80
C SER A 79 13.80 5.01 -13.92
N LEU A 80 14.00 3.69 -13.81
CA LEU A 80 14.65 2.89 -14.85
C LEU A 80 13.85 2.87 -16.17
N PHE A 81 12.53 2.70 -16.09
CA PHE A 81 11.67 2.69 -17.29
C PHE A 81 11.62 4.06 -17.97
N ILE A 82 11.57 5.16 -17.21
CA ILE A 82 11.63 6.52 -17.79
C ILE A 82 12.95 6.73 -18.53
N LYS A 83 14.08 6.32 -17.94
CA LYS A 83 15.41 6.41 -18.60
C LYS A 83 15.48 5.62 -19.91
N LYS A 84 14.80 4.48 -19.99
CA LYS A 84 14.70 3.66 -21.21
C LYS A 84 13.62 4.12 -22.20
N ASN A 85 12.94 5.24 -21.92
CA ASN A 85 11.77 5.74 -22.67
C ASN A 85 10.56 4.77 -22.69
N GLU A 86 10.53 3.79 -21.78
CA GLU A 86 9.49 2.77 -21.62
C GLU A 86 8.33 3.29 -20.73
N ARG A 87 7.74 4.43 -21.11
CA ARG A 87 6.74 5.13 -20.29
C ARG A 87 5.47 4.30 -20.05
N PHE A 88 5.13 3.38 -20.95
CA PHE A 88 3.98 2.48 -20.76
C PHE A 88 4.25 1.49 -19.62
N MET A 89 5.44 0.90 -19.55
CA MET A 89 5.84 0.01 -18.45
C MET A 89 5.86 0.76 -17.11
N ALA A 90 6.37 1.99 -17.09
CA ALA A 90 6.30 2.85 -15.91
C ALA A 90 4.85 3.05 -15.42
N PHE A 91 3.92 3.37 -16.31
CA PHE A 91 2.51 3.55 -15.96
C PHE A 91 1.86 2.25 -15.46
N LEU A 92 2.11 1.14 -16.13
CA LEU A 92 1.57 -0.17 -15.77
C LEU A 92 2.06 -0.61 -14.38
N SER A 93 3.37 -0.50 -14.13
CA SER A 93 3.99 -0.84 -12.85
C SER A 93 3.42 0.00 -11.68
N ASN A 94 3.26 1.32 -11.88
CA ASN A 94 2.63 2.19 -10.88
C ASN A 94 1.16 1.87 -10.62
N SER A 95 0.42 1.50 -11.66
CA SER A 95 -0.98 1.11 -11.51
C SER A 95 -1.12 -0.17 -10.69
N PHE A 96 -0.26 -1.17 -10.93
CA PHE A 96 -0.22 -2.40 -10.13
C PHE A 96 0.21 -2.14 -8.68
N ALA A 97 1.22 -1.29 -8.46
CA ALA A 97 1.65 -0.94 -7.12
C ALA A 97 0.55 -0.22 -6.33
N LEU A 98 -0.22 0.66 -6.99
CA LEU A 98 -1.38 1.32 -6.38
C LEU A 98 -2.51 0.34 -6.08
N LEU A 99 -2.78 -0.62 -6.97
CA LEU A 99 -3.75 -1.69 -6.75
C LEU A 99 -3.37 -2.52 -5.52
N PHE A 100 -2.12 -2.98 -5.44
CA PHE A 100 -1.63 -3.76 -4.30
C PHE A 100 -1.78 -3.00 -2.98
N THR A 101 -1.39 -1.72 -2.97
CA THR A 101 -1.49 -0.87 -1.78
C THR A 101 -2.94 -0.63 -1.38
N SER A 102 -3.84 -0.42 -2.35
CA SER A 102 -5.29 -0.30 -2.11
C SER A 102 -5.87 -1.57 -1.48
N LEU A 103 -5.48 -2.75 -1.97
CA LEU A 103 -5.91 -4.02 -1.40
C LEU A 103 -5.40 -4.18 0.04
N GLY A 104 -4.13 -3.88 0.29
CA GLY A 104 -3.57 -3.88 1.65
C GLY A 104 -4.30 -2.92 2.59
N PHE A 105 -4.63 -1.72 2.10
CA PHE A 105 -5.39 -0.72 2.87
C PHE A 105 -6.82 -1.21 3.18
N ILE A 106 -7.51 -1.82 2.21
CA ILE A 106 -8.83 -2.43 2.44
C ILE A 106 -8.73 -3.56 3.48
N THR A 107 -7.71 -4.41 3.40
CA THR A 107 -7.46 -5.46 4.40
C THR A 107 -7.26 -4.88 5.79
N LEU A 108 -6.46 -3.81 5.92
CA LEU A 108 -6.24 -3.11 7.17
C LEU A 108 -7.57 -2.60 7.76
N LEU A 109 -8.36 -1.88 6.97
CA LEU A 109 -9.66 -1.37 7.40
C LEU A 109 -10.59 -2.50 7.83
N ARG A 110 -10.63 -3.59 7.07
CA ARG A 110 -11.47 -4.74 7.38
C ARG A 110 -11.09 -5.37 8.72
N ILE A 111 -9.80 -5.53 9.00
CA ILE A 111 -9.35 -6.07 10.29
C ILE A 111 -9.78 -5.10 11.41
N ILE A 112 -9.47 -3.81 11.28
CA ILE A 112 -9.76 -2.82 12.33
C ILE A 112 -11.26 -2.72 12.64
N PHE A 113 -12.13 -2.68 11.61
CA PHE A 113 -13.59 -2.60 11.81
C PHE A 113 -14.22 -3.93 12.25
N LEU A 114 -13.54 -5.06 12.07
CA LEU A 114 -14.03 -6.34 12.58
C LEU A 114 -13.90 -6.44 14.11
N ILE A 115 -12.91 -5.76 14.67
CA ILE A 115 -12.54 -5.86 16.09
C ILE A 115 -12.77 -4.58 16.91
N THR A 116 -13.05 -3.44 16.26
CA THR A 116 -13.39 -2.17 16.92
C THR A 116 -14.84 -1.80 16.64
#